data_AF-A0A6P7Z4R9-F1
#
_entry.id   AF-A0A6P7Z4R9-F1
#
_cell.length_a   1.000
_cell.length_b   1.000
_cell.length_c   1.000
_cell.angle_alpha   90.00
_cell.angle_beta   90.00
_cell.angle_gamma   90.00
#
_symmetry.space_group_name_H-M   'P 1'
#
loop_
_entity.id
_entity.type
_entity.pdbx_description
1 polymer ?
#
loop_
_entity_poly.entity_id
_entity_poly.type
_entity_poly.pdbx_seq_one_letter_code
_entity_poly.pdbx_strand_id
1 'polypeptide(L)'
;MAKDRIYLHSYVLSLIIVEYIVLVSSVPVTPKCRLMHLEMLQKRKSGQSHPGRRRLDVDNIYDPDCETNGTFKAKQCDDDSNLCWCVDSAGVRVTDKMGEDPKCDRLIQVHLIQVDFSFKADFTLLKGKEQEVQRYLVSKVVSRFSLKTPQILEITMHKLTQEVTIKLCKNGTKDPVDIATVAYYIERDLKRNRLSVSLDGRDVEVDMESIQILFFDNEPPRINMKTMSSGFAAIIIVIALAILTGITVCVVIKRRAEQEHTRFEVIEGQELDDYQLAQRDDPQYYYS
;
A
#
# COMPACT_ATOMS: atom_id res chain seq x y z
N MET A 1 27.24 -61.59 13.15
CA MET A 1 28.30 -60.88 13.92
C MET A 1 29.03 -59.84 13.07
N ALA A 2 29.67 -60.18 11.93
CA ALA A 2 30.35 -59.18 11.06
C ALA A 2 29.41 -58.48 10.06
N LYS A 3 28.43 -59.20 9.49
CA LYS A 3 27.45 -58.66 8.52
C LYS A 3 26.52 -57.61 9.15
N ASP A 4 26.10 -57.82 10.39
CA ASP A 4 25.19 -56.93 11.11
C ASP A 4 25.85 -55.58 11.46
N ARG A 5 27.17 -55.59 11.68
CA ARG A 5 27.95 -54.39 12.01
C ARG A 5 28.16 -53.48 10.78
N ILE A 6 28.23 -54.06 9.57
CA ILE A 6 28.32 -53.33 8.30
C ILE A 6 26.97 -52.66 7.97
N TYR A 7 25.86 -53.36 8.20
CA TYR A 7 24.51 -52.80 7.99
C TYR A 7 24.24 -51.63 8.95
N LEU A 8 24.59 -51.76 10.23
CA LEU A 8 24.42 -50.68 11.21
C LEU A 8 25.31 -49.47 10.86
N HIS A 9 26.55 -49.69 10.45
CA HIS A 9 27.46 -48.61 10.06
C HIS A 9 27.00 -47.90 8.77
N SER A 10 26.46 -48.64 7.80
CA SER A 10 25.86 -48.07 6.59
C SER A 10 24.60 -47.25 6.91
N TYR A 11 23.77 -47.72 7.85
CA TYR A 11 22.54 -47.04 8.26
C TYR A 11 22.84 -45.75 9.03
N VAL A 12 23.83 -45.79 9.93
CA VAL A 12 24.31 -44.61 10.68
C VAL A 12 24.98 -43.61 9.74
N LEU A 13 25.79 -44.05 8.77
CA LEU A 13 26.34 -43.13 7.75
C LEU A 13 25.22 -42.49 6.92
N SER A 14 24.19 -43.25 6.52
CA SER A 14 23.06 -42.68 5.79
C SER A 14 22.22 -41.72 6.63
N LEU A 15 22.02 -41.98 7.93
CA LEU A 15 21.33 -41.06 8.84
C LEU A 15 22.13 -39.77 9.07
N ILE A 16 23.45 -39.86 9.26
CA ILE A 16 24.33 -38.71 9.40
C ILE A 16 24.38 -37.90 8.09
N ILE A 17 24.42 -38.56 6.94
CA ILE A 17 24.36 -37.89 5.63
C ILE A 17 23.00 -37.23 5.42
N VAL A 18 21.89 -37.84 5.84
CA VAL A 18 20.55 -37.25 5.77
C VAL A 18 20.41 -36.07 6.75
N GLU A 19 20.86 -36.18 8.01
CA GLU A 19 20.90 -35.06 8.97
C GLU A 19 21.82 -33.93 8.48
N TYR A 20 22.97 -34.26 7.89
CA TYR A 20 23.90 -33.28 7.31
C TYR A 20 23.33 -32.61 6.05
N ILE A 21 22.64 -33.36 5.17
CA ILE A 21 21.94 -32.81 4.00
C ILE A 21 20.75 -31.94 4.43
N VAL A 22 20.01 -32.32 5.47
CA VAL A 22 18.92 -31.53 6.05
C VAL A 22 19.45 -30.26 6.74
N LEU A 23 20.63 -30.32 7.37
CA LEU A 23 21.32 -29.15 7.93
C LEU A 23 21.89 -28.21 6.85
N VAL A 24 22.21 -28.73 5.66
CA VAL A 24 22.74 -27.96 4.51
C VAL A 24 21.62 -27.46 3.57
N SER A 25 20.36 -27.88 3.76
CA SER A 25 19.27 -27.49 2.86
C SER A 25 18.72 -26.07 3.05
N SER A 26 19.21 -25.28 4.02
CA SER A 26 18.97 -23.84 4.02
C SER A 26 19.92 -23.19 3.01
N VAL A 27 19.55 -23.20 1.73
CA VAL A 27 20.22 -22.35 0.74
C VAL A 27 20.21 -20.92 1.31
N PRO A 28 21.37 -20.28 1.54
CA PRO A 28 21.39 -18.92 2.05
C PRO A 28 20.62 -18.06 1.05
N VAL A 29 19.52 -17.49 1.51
CA VAL A 29 18.68 -16.63 0.68
C VAL A 29 19.52 -15.41 0.34
N THR A 30 19.80 -15.19 -0.95
CA THR A 30 20.58 -14.05 -1.41
C THR A 30 19.90 -12.76 -0.95
N PRO A 31 20.59 -11.85 -0.23
CA PRO A 31 20.02 -10.59 0.19
C PRO A 31 19.41 -9.80 -0.97
N LYS A 32 18.28 -9.12 -0.73
CA LYS A 32 17.52 -8.38 -1.75
C LYS A 32 18.42 -7.47 -2.62
N CYS A 33 19.28 -6.67 -2.00
CA CYS A 33 20.14 -5.72 -2.71
C CYS A 33 21.03 -6.43 -3.76
N ARG A 34 21.72 -7.50 -3.35
CA ARG A 34 22.59 -8.27 -4.26
C ARG A 34 21.81 -8.94 -5.37
N LEU A 35 20.64 -9.47 -5.05
CA LEU A 35 19.79 -10.12 -6.04
C LEU A 35 19.30 -9.12 -7.08
N MET A 36 18.88 -7.94 -6.65
CA MET A 36 18.45 -6.84 -7.51
C MET A 36 19.59 -6.33 -8.41
N HIS A 37 20.81 -6.16 -7.87
CA HIS A 37 22.00 -5.83 -8.65
C HIS A 37 22.27 -6.87 -9.75
N LEU A 38 22.24 -8.16 -9.42
CA LEU A 38 22.41 -9.23 -10.40
C LEU A 38 21.33 -9.21 -11.50
N GLU A 39 20.08 -8.93 -11.14
CA GLU A 39 18.99 -8.79 -12.11
C GLU A 39 19.19 -7.60 -13.06
N MET A 40 19.69 -6.46 -12.57
CA MET A 40 20.01 -5.31 -13.43
C MET A 40 21.17 -5.58 -14.37
N LEU A 41 22.22 -6.26 -13.91
CA LEU A 41 23.32 -6.69 -14.77
C LEU A 41 22.85 -7.63 -15.90
N GLN A 42 21.90 -8.52 -15.61
CA GLN A 42 21.30 -9.41 -16.61
C GLN A 42 20.47 -8.62 -17.63
N LYS A 43 19.65 -7.67 -17.18
CA LYS A 43 18.85 -6.80 -18.07
C LYS A 43 19.72 -5.94 -18.98
N ARG A 44 20.85 -5.42 -18.47
CA ARG A 44 21.85 -4.68 -19.26
C ARG A 44 22.45 -5.56 -20.36
N LYS A 45 22.79 -6.82 -20.05
CA LYS A 45 23.35 -7.77 -21.03
C LYS A 45 22.34 -8.21 -22.09
N SER A 46 21.05 -8.33 -21.75
CA SER A 46 20.01 -8.76 -22.69
C SER A 46 19.55 -7.66 -23.64
N GLY A 47 20.07 -6.43 -23.52
CA GLY A 47 19.62 -5.30 -24.34
C GLY A 47 18.19 -4.86 -24.04
N GLN A 48 17.54 -5.43 -23.02
CA GLN A 48 16.33 -4.87 -22.39
C GLN A 48 16.70 -3.69 -21.48
N SER A 49 17.56 -2.81 -21.97
CA SER A 49 17.61 -1.44 -21.47
C SER A 49 16.21 -0.88 -21.69
N HIS A 50 15.53 -0.44 -20.63
CA HIS A 50 14.37 0.40 -20.85
C HIS A 50 14.79 1.52 -21.78
N PRO A 51 14.10 1.72 -22.92
CA PRO A 51 14.34 2.90 -23.72
C PRO A 51 14.07 4.06 -22.78
N GLY A 52 15.10 4.82 -22.45
CA GLY A 52 14.93 6.10 -21.80
C GLY A 52 13.81 6.84 -22.56
N ARG A 53 12.82 7.34 -21.80
CA ARG A 53 11.60 8.08 -22.23
C ARG A 53 10.27 7.33 -22.21
N ARG A 54 9.93 6.68 -21.09
CA ARG A 54 8.59 6.89 -20.48
C ARG A 54 8.70 6.84 -18.96
N ARG A 55 8.56 8.02 -18.35
CA ARG A 55 8.57 8.29 -16.90
C ARG A 55 7.37 7.64 -16.22
N LEU A 56 7.45 6.35 -15.96
CA LEU A 56 6.88 5.81 -14.74
C LEU A 56 8.09 5.55 -13.85
N ASP A 57 8.35 6.52 -12.96
CA ASP A 57 9.37 6.43 -11.92
C ASP A 57 8.88 5.36 -10.93
N VAL A 58 9.04 4.09 -11.32
CA VAL A 58 8.74 2.99 -10.41
C VAL A 58 9.93 2.94 -9.46
N ASP A 59 9.76 3.52 -8.28
CA ASP A 59 10.77 3.74 -7.24
C ASP A 59 11.57 2.50 -6.80
N ASN A 60 11.18 1.31 -7.30
CA ASN A 60 11.71 0.01 -6.93
C ASN A 60 12.55 -0.67 -8.04
N ILE A 61 12.86 0.00 -9.16
CA ILE A 61 13.68 -0.55 -10.26
C ILE A 61 14.87 0.36 -10.54
N TYR A 62 16.04 0.01 -10.00
CA TYR A 62 17.33 0.64 -10.26
C TYR A 62 18.47 -0.37 -10.02
N ASP A 63 19.72 -0.03 -10.39
CA ASP A 63 20.91 -0.83 -10.05
C ASP A 63 21.43 -0.38 -8.67
N PRO A 64 21.27 -1.19 -7.60
CA PRO A 64 21.54 -0.74 -6.25
C PRO A 64 23.01 -0.91 -5.83
N ASP A 65 23.48 0.02 -5.03
CA ASP A 65 24.69 -0.10 -4.25
C ASP A 65 24.44 -0.85 -2.93
N CYS A 66 25.22 -1.91 -2.72
CA CYS A 66 25.12 -2.77 -1.55
C CYS A 66 26.35 -2.65 -0.64
N GLU A 67 26.12 -2.80 0.66
CA GLU A 67 27.16 -3.02 1.67
C GLU A 67 27.75 -4.44 1.56
N THR A 68 28.90 -4.68 2.20
CA THR A 68 29.59 -5.98 2.16
C THR A 68 28.76 -7.13 2.73
N ASN A 69 27.82 -6.86 3.62
CA ASN A 69 26.87 -7.86 4.16
C ASN A 69 25.64 -8.10 3.24
N GLY A 70 25.51 -7.32 2.15
CA GLY A 70 24.39 -7.38 1.21
C GLY A 70 23.17 -6.53 1.57
N THR A 71 23.25 -5.67 2.60
CA THR A 71 22.22 -4.63 2.84
C THR A 71 22.38 -3.48 1.86
N PHE A 72 21.33 -2.68 1.67
CA PHE A 72 21.43 -1.45 0.88
C PHE A 72 22.32 -0.43 1.57
N LYS A 73 23.11 0.30 0.79
CA LYS A 73 23.65 1.58 1.26
C LYS A 73 22.50 2.58 1.40
N ALA A 74 22.52 3.40 2.45
CA ALA A 74 21.44 4.36 2.72
C ALA A 74 21.30 5.41 1.61
N LYS A 75 22.40 5.76 0.95
CA LYS A 75 22.43 6.59 -0.25
C LYS A 75 22.55 5.71 -1.48
N GLN A 76 21.73 5.99 -2.48
CA GLN A 76 21.76 5.39 -3.81
C GLN A 76 21.96 6.49 -4.84
N CYS A 77 22.74 6.23 -5.88
CA CYS A 77 22.99 7.17 -6.95
C CYS A 77 22.84 6.46 -8.30
N ASP A 78 22.27 7.16 -9.26
CA ASP A 78 22.19 6.71 -10.65
C ASP A 78 23.24 7.43 -11.49
N ASP A 79 24.26 6.70 -11.91
CA ASP A 79 25.37 7.23 -12.70
C ASP A 79 24.92 7.84 -14.04
N ASP A 80 23.83 7.32 -14.63
CA ASP A 80 23.33 7.79 -15.93
C ASP A 80 22.67 9.17 -15.82
N SER A 81 21.95 9.44 -14.71
CA SER A 81 21.26 10.70 -14.48
C SER A 81 22.01 11.67 -13.55
N ASN A 82 23.09 11.22 -12.89
CA ASN A 82 23.78 11.93 -11.81
C ASN A 82 22.82 12.40 -10.70
N LEU A 83 21.79 11.60 -10.42
CA LEU A 83 20.83 11.87 -9.34
C LEU A 83 21.04 10.88 -8.21
N CYS A 84 20.98 11.37 -6.98
CA CYS A 84 21.06 10.55 -5.77
C CYS A 84 19.78 10.69 -4.94
N TRP A 85 19.50 9.67 -4.13
CA TRP A 85 18.37 9.62 -3.19
C TRP A 85 18.71 8.74 -1.98
N CYS A 86 17.95 8.90 -0.89
CA CYS A 86 18.02 7.99 0.24
C CYS A 86 17.02 6.85 0.10
N VAL A 87 17.38 5.68 0.62
CA VAL A 87 16.53 4.49 0.68
C VAL A 87 16.36 3.95 2.09
N ASP A 88 15.29 3.20 2.30
CA ASP A 88 15.09 2.38 3.49
C ASP A 88 15.86 1.04 3.41
N SER A 89 15.74 0.22 4.45
CA SER A 89 16.35 -1.10 4.52
C SER A 89 15.80 -2.10 3.51
N ALA A 90 14.65 -1.81 2.91
CA ALA A 90 14.07 -2.58 1.81
C ALA A 90 14.51 -2.08 0.43
N GLY A 91 15.31 -1.02 0.36
CA GLY A 91 15.76 -0.40 -0.89
C GLY A 91 14.70 0.48 -1.55
N VAL A 92 13.65 0.87 -0.83
CA VAL A 92 12.61 1.77 -1.32
C VAL A 92 13.06 3.21 -1.09
N ARG A 93 12.85 4.05 -2.10
CA ARG A 93 13.20 5.46 -2.03
C ARG A 93 12.37 6.20 -0.98
N VAL A 94 13.03 6.97 -0.12
CA VAL A 94 12.40 7.77 0.94
C VAL A 94 12.54 9.28 0.75
N THR A 95 13.38 9.74 -0.19
CA THR A 95 13.56 11.16 -0.54
C THR A 95 13.39 11.37 -2.03
N ASP A 96 13.16 12.60 -2.47
CA ASP A 96 13.24 12.93 -3.89
C ASP A 96 14.65 12.70 -4.45
N LYS A 97 14.70 12.43 -5.75
CA LYS A 97 15.95 12.37 -6.52
C LYS A 97 16.48 13.79 -6.70
N MET A 98 17.71 14.02 -6.28
CA MET A 98 18.37 15.33 -6.36
C MET A 98 19.78 15.18 -6.94
N GLY A 99 20.24 16.19 -7.67
CA GLY A 99 21.61 16.23 -8.20
C GLY A 99 22.64 16.66 -7.15
N GLU A 100 22.19 17.28 -6.06
CA GLU A 100 23.02 17.52 -4.88
C GLU A 100 23.19 16.25 -4.06
N ASP A 101 24.25 16.12 -3.27
CA ASP A 101 24.51 14.92 -2.46
C ASP A 101 23.56 14.85 -1.24
N PRO A 102 22.52 13.96 -1.25
CA PRO A 102 21.56 13.92 -0.16
C PRO A 102 22.22 13.38 1.12
N LYS A 103 21.91 14.01 2.26
CA LYS A 103 22.35 13.52 3.56
C LYS A 103 21.52 12.30 3.97
N CYS A 104 22.09 11.11 3.78
CA CYS A 104 21.52 9.84 4.22
C CYS A 104 22.30 9.28 5.42
N ASP A 105 22.20 9.93 6.58
CA ASP A 105 23.03 9.64 7.77
C ASP A 105 22.85 8.21 8.31
N ARG A 106 21.67 7.61 8.08
CA ARG A 106 21.37 6.24 8.49
C ARG A 106 20.41 5.55 7.53
N LEU A 107 20.50 4.23 7.50
CA LEU A 107 19.53 3.38 6.79
C LEU A 107 18.24 3.27 7.60
N ILE A 108 17.15 3.81 7.05
CA ILE A 108 15.82 3.77 7.69
C ILE A 108 15.37 2.31 7.78
N GLN A 109 14.92 1.88 8.96
CA GLN A 109 14.58 0.48 9.19
C GLN A 109 13.08 0.26 8.98
N VAL A 110 12.76 -0.61 8.02
CA VAL A 110 11.41 -1.15 7.83
C VAL A 110 11.16 -2.19 8.91
N HIS A 111 10.02 -2.09 9.59
CA HIS A 111 9.65 -3.01 10.67
C HIS A 111 8.48 -3.94 10.30
N LEU A 112 7.65 -3.51 9.34
CA LEU A 112 6.52 -4.28 8.83
C LEU A 112 6.48 -4.15 7.30
N ILE A 113 6.27 -5.27 6.62
CA ILE A 113 5.99 -5.30 5.18
C ILE A 113 4.67 -6.03 4.99
N GLN A 114 3.78 -5.43 4.20
CA GLN A 114 2.49 -6.02 3.84
C GLN A 114 2.52 -6.33 2.34
N VAL A 115 2.16 -7.57 1.99
CA VAL A 115 2.00 -8.02 0.61
C VAL A 115 0.54 -8.36 0.39
N ASP A 116 -0.12 -7.57 -0.44
CA ASP A 116 -1.51 -7.75 -0.80
C ASP A 116 -1.61 -8.24 -2.25
N PHE A 117 -2.47 -9.21 -2.50
CA PHE A 117 -2.73 -9.71 -3.85
C PHE A 117 -4.08 -10.42 -3.91
N SER A 118 -4.62 -10.57 -5.11
CA SER A 118 -5.84 -11.31 -5.40
C SER A 118 -5.56 -12.46 -6.36
N PHE A 119 -6.49 -13.41 -6.40
CA PHE A 119 -6.47 -14.49 -7.36
C PHE A 119 -7.36 -14.16 -8.58
N LYS A 120 -7.00 -14.66 -9.76
CA LYS A 120 -7.83 -14.62 -10.98
C LYS A 120 -8.95 -15.65 -10.90
N ALA A 121 -9.88 -15.47 -9.97
CA ALA A 121 -11.01 -16.37 -9.77
C ALA A 121 -12.33 -15.60 -9.58
N ASP A 122 -13.42 -16.28 -9.92
CA ASP A 122 -14.77 -15.82 -9.60
C ASP A 122 -14.97 -15.80 -8.08
N PHE A 123 -15.68 -14.78 -7.59
CA PHE A 123 -16.00 -14.62 -6.19
C PHE A 123 -16.61 -15.89 -5.57
N THR A 124 -17.45 -16.59 -6.32
CA THR A 124 -18.13 -17.80 -5.89
C THR A 124 -17.20 -18.98 -5.61
N LEU A 125 -16.06 -19.08 -6.31
CA LEU A 125 -15.11 -20.18 -6.15
C LEU A 125 -14.30 -20.08 -4.85
N LEU A 126 -13.98 -18.85 -4.44
CA LEU A 126 -13.17 -18.58 -3.24
C LEU A 126 -13.99 -18.40 -1.97
N LYS A 127 -15.29 -18.09 -2.09
CA LYS A 127 -16.17 -17.86 -0.95
C LYS A 127 -16.26 -19.10 -0.06
N GLY A 128 -15.91 -18.95 1.22
CA GLY A 128 -15.93 -20.06 2.18
C GLY A 128 -14.70 -20.97 2.14
N LYS A 129 -13.73 -20.67 1.27
CA LYS A 129 -12.45 -21.40 1.13
C LYS A 129 -11.28 -20.67 1.81
N GLU A 130 -11.55 -19.63 2.61
CA GLU A 130 -10.52 -18.74 3.19
C GLU A 130 -9.49 -19.53 3.99
N GLN A 131 -9.94 -20.47 4.82
CA GLN A 131 -9.03 -21.28 5.65
C GLN A 131 -8.20 -22.29 4.83
N GLU A 132 -8.74 -22.78 3.71
CA GLU A 132 -8.03 -23.70 2.82
C GLU A 132 -6.88 -22.96 2.12
N VAL A 133 -7.20 -21.80 1.54
CA VAL A 133 -6.22 -20.88 0.93
C VAL A 133 -5.17 -20.43 1.95
N GLN A 134 -5.59 -20.01 3.14
CA GLN A 134 -4.69 -19.57 4.21
C GLN A 134 -3.70 -20.67 4.60
N ARG A 135 -4.17 -21.90 4.85
CA ARG A 135 -3.29 -23.03 5.22
C ARG A 135 -2.31 -23.38 4.10
N TYR A 136 -2.78 -23.38 2.86
CA TYR A 136 -1.95 -23.62 1.69
C TYR A 136 -0.81 -22.60 1.59
N LEU A 137 -1.14 -21.30 1.69
CA LEU A 137 -0.17 -20.22 1.60
C LEU A 137 0.83 -20.25 2.76
N VAL A 138 0.36 -20.47 3.99
CA VAL A 138 1.26 -20.64 5.17
C VAL A 138 2.25 -21.78 4.92
N SER A 139 1.76 -22.94 4.50
CA SER A 139 2.61 -24.10 4.21
C SER A 139 3.64 -23.80 3.12
N LYS A 140 3.22 -23.18 2.01
CA LYS A 140 4.11 -22.84 0.89
C LYS A 140 5.15 -21.78 1.27
N VAL A 141 4.74 -20.68 1.91
CA VAL A 141 5.63 -19.57 2.25
C VAL A 141 6.64 -19.99 3.32
N VAL A 142 6.18 -20.65 4.40
CA VAL A 142 7.07 -21.09 5.49
C VAL A 142 8.09 -22.12 5.01
N SER A 143 7.63 -23.17 4.30
CA SER A 143 8.52 -24.24 3.82
C SER A 143 9.55 -23.73 2.80
N ARG A 144 9.16 -22.78 1.95
CA ARG A 144 10.01 -22.28 0.86
C ARG A 144 11.15 -21.40 1.36
N PHE A 145 10.89 -20.58 2.37
CA PHE A 145 11.82 -19.54 2.81
C PHE A 145 12.48 -19.82 4.16
N SER A 146 12.27 -21.03 4.71
CA SER A 146 12.79 -21.43 6.03
C SER A 146 12.46 -20.39 7.12
N LEU A 147 11.28 -19.77 7.01
CA LEU A 147 10.89 -18.67 7.88
C LEU A 147 10.61 -19.20 9.27
N LYS A 148 11.09 -18.48 10.27
CA LYS A 148 10.65 -18.70 11.64
C LYS A 148 9.23 -18.17 11.76
N THR A 149 8.36 -18.89 12.45
CA THR A 149 6.97 -18.48 12.79
C THR A 149 6.84 -17.01 13.19
N PRO A 150 7.72 -16.40 14.02
CA PRO A 150 7.60 -14.97 14.37
C PRO A 150 7.83 -13.97 13.23
N GLN A 151 8.37 -14.38 12.08
CA GLN A 151 8.61 -13.49 10.93
C GLN A 151 7.36 -13.29 10.06
N ILE A 152 6.42 -14.24 10.11
CA ILE A 152 5.11 -14.13 9.48
C ILE A 152 4.12 -13.74 10.56
N LEU A 153 3.74 -12.47 10.59
CA LEU A 153 2.79 -11.95 11.56
C LEU A 153 1.39 -12.48 11.26
N GLU A 154 1.00 -12.47 9.99
CA GLU A 154 -0.35 -12.79 9.55
C GLU A 154 -0.34 -13.21 8.08
N ILE A 155 -1.10 -14.25 7.74
CA ILE A 155 -1.58 -14.50 6.38
C ILE A 155 -3.08 -14.60 6.48
N THR A 156 -3.83 -13.72 5.82
CA THR A 156 -5.29 -13.68 5.87
C THR A 156 -5.88 -13.44 4.49
N MET A 157 -7.09 -13.94 4.29
CA MET A 157 -7.89 -13.69 3.09
C MET A 157 -9.16 -12.96 3.52
N HIS A 158 -9.33 -11.75 3.00
CA HIS A 158 -10.44 -10.87 3.35
C HIS A 158 -11.72 -11.34 2.64
N LYS A 159 -12.74 -11.72 3.41
CA LYS A 159 -13.97 -12.36 2.91
C LYS A 159 -14.74 -11.55 1.87
N LEU A 160 -14.69 -10.21 1.96
CA LEU A 160 -15.47 -9.32 1.11
C LEU A 160 -14.72 -8.91 -0.16
N THR A 161 -13.41 -8.72 -0.07
CA THR A 161 -12.56 -8.25 -1.18
C THR A 161 -11.85 -9.41 -1.90
N GLN A 162 -11.76 -10.58 -1.26
CA GLN A 162 -10.96 -11.73 -1.70
C GLN A 162 -9.47 -11.45 -1.84
N GLU A 163 -9.04 -10.32 -1.31
CA GLU A 163 -7.66 -9.93 -1.19
C GLU A 163 -6.99 -10.80 -0.13
N VAL A 164 -5.82 -11.30 -0.46
CA VAL A 164 -4.93 -12.01 0.44
C VAL A 164 -3.88 -11.04 0.92
N THR A 165 -3.71 -10.95 2.23
CA THR A 165 -2.71 -10.13 2.89
C THR A 165 -1.70 -11.02 3.60
N ILE A 166 -0.41 -10.80 3.32
CA ILE A 166 0.72 -11.41 4.03
C ILE A 166 1.48 -10.30 4.75
N LYS A 167 1.50 -10.32 6.07
CA LYS A 167 2.27 -9.38 6.90
C LYS A 167 3.53 -10.04 7.42
N LEU A 168 4.67 -9.42 7.14
CA LEU A 168 5.98 -9.82 7.61
C LEU A 168 6.47 -8.79 8.63
N CYS A 169 6.87 -9.26 9.81
CA CYS A 169 7.34 -8.39 10.89
C CYS A 169 8.76 -8.75 11.28
N LYS A 170 9.57 -7.74 11.59
CA LYS A 170 10.95 -7.94 12.06
C LYS A 170 10.93 -8.37 13.53
N ASN A 171 11.28 -9.61 13.83
CA ASN A 171 11.35 -10.09 15.21
C ASN A 171 12.78 -9.99 15.78
N GLY A 172 13.24 -8.75 15.98
CA GLY A 172 14.53 -8.44 16.61
C GLY A 172 15.72 -8.31 15.66
N THR A 173 16.92 -8.13 16.22
CA THR A 173 18.15 -7.80 15.48
C THR A 173 18.99 -9.02 15.05
N LYS A 174 18.59 -10.24 15.44
CA LYS A 174 19.37 -11.47 15.26
C LYS A 174 18.80 -12.44 14.22
N ASP A 175 17.79 -12.02 13.47
CA ASP A 175 17.18 -12.89 12.47
C ASP A 175 18.12 -13.11 11.28
N PRO A 176 18.26 -14.36 10.80
CA PRO A 176 19.22 -14.70 9.75
C PRO A 176 18.78 -14.24 8.35
N VAL A 177 17.49 -13.94 8.17
CA VAL A 177 16.92 -13.51 6.89
C VAL A 177 16.09 -12.24 7.13
N ASP A 178 16.43 -11.20 6.38
CA ASP A 178 15.76 -9.90 6.42
C ASP A 178 14.36 -9.96 5.78
N ILE A 179 13.36 -9.31 6.41
CA ILE A 179 11.96 -9.36 5.96
C ILE A 179 11.77 -8.77 4.55
N ALA A 180 12.59 -7.80 4.12
CA ALA A 180 12.52 -7.26 2.77
C ALA A 180 13.03 -8.27 1.73
N THR A 181 14.02 -9.08 2.11
CA THR A 181 14.45 -10.20 1.27
C THR A 181 13.32 -11.21 1.10
N VAL A 182 12.64 -11.59 2.18
CA VAL A 182 11.49 -12.50 2.13
C VAL A 182 10.38 -11.95 1.24
N ALA A 183 9.97 -10.70 1.46
CA ALA A 183 8.95 -10.02 0.67
C ALA A 183 9.27 -10.01 -0.82
N TYR A 184 10.52 -9.73 -1.17
CA TYR A 184 10.97 -9.70 -2.56
C TYR A 184 10.90 -11.07 -3.24
N TYR A 185 11.24 -12.14 -2.52
CA TYR A 185 11.08 -13.49 -3.06
C TYR A 185 9.61 -13.90 -3.18
N ILE A 186 8.74 -13.50 -2.23
CA ILE A 186 7.29 -13.69 -2.33
C ILE A 186 6.76 -12.97 -3.58
N GLU A 187 7.11 -11.69 -3.76
CA GLU A 187 6.73 -10.91 -4.95
C GLU A 187 7.14 -11.63 -6.25
N ARG A 188 8.35 -12.17 -6.30
CA ARG A 188 8.85 -12.89 -7.47
C ARG A 188 8.13 -14.22 -7.70
N ASP A 189 7.83 -14.96 -6.64
CA ASP A 189 7.09 -16.21 -6.74
C ASP A 189 5.61 -15.94 -7.12
N LEU A 190 4.99 -14.85 -6.65
CA LEU A 190 3.67 -14.38 -7.10
C LEU A 190 3.68 -14.04 -8.61
N LYS A 191 4.64 -13.22 -9.06
CA LYS A 191 4.77 -12.82 -10.48
C LYS A 191 5.09 -14.00 -11.42
N ARG A 192 5.62 -15.10 -10.89
CA ARG A 192 5.88 -16.35 -11.63
C ARG A 192 4.79 -17.39 -11.43
N ASN A 193 3.67 -17.01 -10.83
CA ASN A 193 2.53 -17.87 -10.52
C ASN A 193 2.89 -19.15 -9.73
N ARG A 194 3.92 -19.08 -8.87
CA ARG A 194 4.40 -20.21 -8.05
C ARG A 194 3.61 -20.38 -6.74
N LEU A 195 2.70 -19.46 -6.47
CA LEU A 195 1.77 -19.47 -5.35
C LEU A 195 0.31 -19.67 -5.81
N SER A 196 0.10 -20.20 -7.03
CA SER A 196 -1.22 -20.67 -7.46
C SER A 196 -1.77 -21.69 -6.47
N VAL A 197 -3.08 -21.70 -6.26
CA VAL A 197 -3.76 -22.59 -5.32
C VAL A 197 -4.70 -23.50 -6.10
N SER A 198 -4.67 -24.80 -5.81
CA SER A 198 -5.61 -25.76 -6.42
C SER A 198 -6.85 -25.84 -5.53
N LEU A 199 -8.02 -25.44 -6.07
CA LEU A 199 -9.30 -25.45 -5.38
C LEU A 199 -10.31 -26.25 -6.21
N ASP A 200 -10.92 -27.26 -5.59
CA ASP A 200 -11.88 -28.17 -6.23
C ASP A 200 -11.38 -28.75 -7.57
N GLY A 201 -10.08 -29.06 -7.65
CA GLY A 201 -9.42 -29.62 -8.83
C GLY A 201 -9.13 -28.60 -9.95
N ARG A 202 -9.31 -27.30 -9.69
CA ARG A 202 -8.92 -26.21 -10.60
C ARG A 202 -7.78 -25.41 -10.01
N ASP A 203 -6.76 -25.17 -10.82
CA ASP A 203 -5.66 -24.30 -10.45
C ASP A 203 -6.07 -22.84 -10.63
N VAL A 204 -6.06 -22.12 -9.53
CA VAL A 204 -6.39 -20.70 -9.45
C VAL A 204 -5.10 -19.90 -9.43
N GLU A 205 -4.91 -19.09 -10.47
CA GLU A 205 -3.71 -18.29 -10.66
C GLU A 205 -3.78 -16.97 -9.88
N VAL A 206 -2.61 -16.42 -9.56
CA VAL A 206 -2.50 -15.09 -8.96
C VAL A 206 -2.78 -14.02 -10.02
N ASP A 207 -3.55 -12.99 -9.64
CA ASP A 207 -3.72 -11.80 -10.45
C ASP A 207 -2.49 -10.89 -10.31
N MET A 208 -1.58 -10.98 -11.27
CA MET A 208 -0.31 -10.25 -11.24
C MET A 208 -0.46 -8.73 -11.16
N GLU A 209 -1.57 -8.17 -11.67
CA GLU A 209 -1.83 -6.73 -11.64
C GLU A 209 -2.34 -6.25 -10.27
N SER A 210 -2.87 -7.17 -9.45
CA SER A 210 -3.36 -6.88 -8.10
C SER A 210 -2.25 -6.82 -7.04
N ILE A 211 -1.03 -7.28 -7.35
CA ILE A 211 0.05 -7.41 -6.37
C ILE A 211 0.50 -6.03 -5.90
N GLN A 212 0.35 -5.76 -4.60
CA GLN A 212 0.79 -4.54 -3.93
C GLN A 212 1.74 -4.90 -2.78
N ILE A 213 2.83 -4.15 -2.65
CA ILE A 213 3.80 -4.32 -1.57
C ILE A 213 3.88 -2.98 -0.83
N LEU A 214 3.50 -2.98 0.44
CA LEU A 214 3.55 -1.81 1.31
C LEU A 214 4.65 -1.99 2.35
N PHE A 215 5.42 -0.92 2.54
CA PHE A 215 6.55 -0.87 3.46
C PHE A 215 6.21 0.11 4.59
N PHE A 216 6.36 -0.34 5.83
CA PHE A 216 6.08 0.47 7.01
C PHE A 216 7.36 0.66 7.83
N ASP A 217 7.75 1.92 7.99
CA ASP A 217 8.84 2.37 8.84
C ASP A 217 8.31 3.35 9.90
N ASN A 218 9.17 3.76 10.82
CA ASN A 218 8.81 4.69 11.91
C ASN A 218 9.22 6.14 11.62
N GLU A 219 9.68 6.45 10.42
CA GLU A 219 10.10 7.78 10.01
C GLU A 219 8.96 8.52 9.30
N PRO A 220 8.84 9.84 9.48
CA PRO A 220 7.89 10.61 8.69
C PRO A 220 8.32 10.63 7.21
N PRO A 221 7.37 10.66 6.25
CA PRO A 221 7.69 10.69 4.83
C PRO A 221 8.54 11.92 4.49
N ARG A 222 9.71 11.70 3.89
CA ARG A 222 10.68 12.75 3.50
C ARG A 222 10.62 13.10 2.01
N ILE A 223 9.78 12.40 1.25
CA ILE A 223 9.47 12.76 -0.13
C ILE A 223 8.64 14.04 -0.04
N ASN A 224 9.14 15.15 -0.60
CA ASN A 224 8.28 16.29 -0.79
C ASN A 224 7.27 15.86 -1.84
N MET A 225 6.05 15.54 -1.40
CA MET A 225 4.94 15.42 -2.31
C MET A 225 4.97 16.70 -3.14
N LYS A 226 5.26 16.59 -4.45
CA LYS A 226 5.14 17.71 -5.38
C LYS A 226 3.80 18.33 -5.03
N THR A 227 3.84 19.52 -4.44
CA THR A 227 2.65 20.29 -4.13
C THR A 227 1.84 20.24 -5.42
N MET A 228 0.61 19.69 -5.35
CA MET A 228 -0.24 19.53 -6.53
C MET A 228 -0.07 20.78 -7.38
N SER A 229 0.27 20.59 -8.66
CA SER A 229 0.59 21.66 -9.61
C SER A 229 -0.23 22.90 -9.27
N SER A 230 0.42 24.05 -9.08
CA SER A 230 -0.18 25.30 -8.58
C SER A 230 -1.56 25.63 -9.19
N GLY A 231 -1.87 25.12 -10.38
CA GLY A 231 -3.21 25.18 -10.99
C GLY A 231 -4.33 24.48 -10.21
N PHE A 232 -4.10 23.35 -9.55
CA PHE A 232 -5.13 22.64 -8.78
C PHE A 232 -5.60 23.44 -7.55
N ALA A 233 -4.66 24.04 -6.82
CA ALA A 233 -4.99 24.92 -5.69
C ALA A 233 -5.80 26.14 -6.16
N ALA A 234 -5.44 26.73 -7.30
CA ALA A 234 -6.18 27.84 -7.88
C ALA A 234 -7.63 27.45 -8.27
N ILE A 235 -7.83 26.26 -8.84
CA ILE A 235 -9.16 25.75 -9.20
C ILE A 235 -10.04 25.60 -7.94
N ILE A 236 -9.50 25.02 -6.87
CA ILE A 236 -10.24 24.83 -5.61
C ILE A 236 -10.66 26.18 -5.03
N ILE A 237 -9.76 27.17 -5.04
CA ILE A 237 -10.05 28.53 -4.54
C ILE A 237 -11.16 29.19 -5.37
N VAL A 238 -11.12 29.08 -6.70
CA VAL A 238 -12.15 29.64 -7.59
C VAL A 238 -13.51 28.99 -7.34
N ILE A 239 -13.56 27.66 -7.20
CA ILE A 239 -14.79 26.93 -6.89
C ILE A 239 -15.35 27.37 -5.53
N ALA A 240 -14.50 27.49 -4.51
CA ALA A 240 -14.92 27.93 -3.18
C ALA A 240 -15.49 29.36 -3.21
N LEU A 241 -14.86 30.29 -3.93
CA LEU A 241 -15.35 31.66 -4.11
C LEU A 241 -16.68 31.71 -4.88
N ALA A 242 -16.86 30.88 -5.90
CA ALA A 242 -18.12 30.78 -6.64
C ALA A 242 -19.27 30.26 -5.74
N ILE A 243 -18.98 29.27 -4.89
CA ILE A 243 -19.96 28.74 -3.93
C ILE A 243 -20.32 29.80 -2.88
N LEU A 244 -19.33 30.49 -2.32
CA LEU A 244 -19.57 31.54 -1.31
C LEU A 244 -20.38 32.71 -1.88
N THR A 245 -20.07 33.14 -3.10
CA THR A 245 -20.84 34.20 -3.77
C THR A 245 -22.26 33.74 -4.09
N GLY A 246 -22.44 32.50 -4.57
CA GLY A 246 -23.76 31.90 -4.81
C GLY A 246 -24.62 31.84 -3.54
N ILE A 247 -24.07 31.36 -2.42
CA ILE A 247 -24.77 31.30 -1.13
C ILE A 247 -25.16 32.71 -0.68
N THR A 248 -24.24 33.67 -0.78
CA THR A 248 -24.51 35.06 -0.37
C THR A 248 -25.65 35.67 -1.19
N VAL A 249 -25.64 35.48 -2.51
CA VAL A 249 -26.72 35.95 -3.40
C VAL A 249 -28.04 35.27 -3.07
N CYS A 250 -28.07 33.95 -2.89
CA CYS A 250 -29.28 33.23 -2.50
C CYS A 250 -29.85 33.71 -1.16
N VAL A 251 -29.01 33.94 -0.15
CA VAL A 251 -29.45 34.46 1.16
C VAL A 251 -30.01 35.88 1.01
N VAL A 252 -29.37 36.74 0.22
CA VAL A 252 -29.86 38.11 -0.01
C VAL A 252 -31.19 38.11 -0.75
N ILE A 253 -31.34 37.29 -1.81
CA ILE A 253 -32.61 37.16 -2.54
C ILE A 253 -33.70 36.64 -1.61
N LYS A 254 -33.42 35.60 -0.81
CA LYS A 254 -34.39 35.03 0.13
C LYS A 254 -34.81 36.05 1.20
N ARG A 255 -33.85 36.78 1.77
CA ARG A 255 -34.14 37.87 2.72
C ARG A 255 -34.96 38.99 2.11
N ARG A 256 -34.70 39.37 0.85
CA ARG A 256 -35.50 40.37 0.14
C ARG A 256 -36.93 39.87 -0.09
N ALA A 257 -37.11 38.62 -0.50
CA ALA A 257 -38.44 38.03 -0.68
C ALA A 257 -39.23 37.98 0.65
N GLU A 258 -38.58 37.61 1.77
CA GLU A 258 -39.19 37.63 3.10
C GLU A 258 -39.55 39.06 3.57
N GLN A 259 -38.73 40.07 3.24
CA GLN A 259 -39.04 41.48 3.51
C GLN A 259 -40.22 42.01 2.70
N GLU A 260 -40.36 41.59 1.44
CA GLU A 260 -41.53 41.95 0.64
C GLU A 260 -42.81 41.32 1.19
N HIS A 261 -42.77 40.04 1.60
CA HIS A 261 -43.93 39.37 2.21
C HIS A 261 -44.37 40.02 3.51
N THR A 262 -43.43 40.28 4.44
CA THR A 262 -43.75 40.95 5.72
C THR A 262 -44.22 42.38 5.55
N ARG A 263 -43.69 43.12 4.55
CA ARG A 263 -44.18 44.47 4.24
C ARG A 263 -45.61 44.44 3.70
N PHE A 264 -45.98 43.44 2.89
CA PHE A 264 -47.35 43.29 2.38
C PHE A 264 -48.33 42.95 3.51
N GLU A 265 -47.98 42.02 4.39
CA GLU A 265 -48.80 41.65 5.57
C GLU A 265 -48.99 42.82 6.54
N VAL A 266 -47.97 43.65 6.77
CA VAL A 266 -48.08 44.85 7.63
C VAL A 266 -49.01 45.90 7.01
N ILE A 267 -48.95 46.12 5.69
CA ILE A 267 -49.83 47.07 5.00
C ILE A 267 -51.29 46.57 5.07
N GLU A 268 -51.52 45.29 4.80
CA GLU A 268 -52.87 44.69 4.82
C GLU A 268 -53.46 44.66 6.24
N GLY A 269 -52.65 44.35 7.25
CA GLY A 269 -53.07 44.41 8.66
C GLY A 269 -53.39 45.83 9.13
N GLN A 270 -52.62 46.83 8.70
CA GLN A 270 -52.87 48.22 9.05
C GLN A 270 -54.13 48.78 8.36
N GLU A 271 -54.45 48.33 7.14
CA GLU A 271 -55.70 48.66 6.45
C GLU A 271 -56.94 48.06 7.16
N LEU A 272 -56.82 46.84 7.70
CA LEU A 272 -57.87 46.18 8.46
C LEU A 272 -58.16 46.85 9.82
N ASP A 273 -57.12 47.27 10.54
CA ASP A 273 -57.27 47.98 11.82
C ASP A 273 -57.94 49.35 11.63
N ASP A 274 -57.58 50.08 10.57
CA ASP A 274 -58.18 51.39 10.25
C ASP A 274 -59.67 51.25 9.88
N TYR A 275 -60.03 50.16 9.17
CA TYR A 275 -61.42 49.82 8.88
C TYR A 275 -62.23 49.50 10.15
N GLN A 276 -61.65 48.77 11.11
CA GLN A 276 -62.31 48.47 12.38
C GLN A 276 -62.46 49.68 13.29
N LEU A 277 -61.50 50.62 13.25
CA LEU A 277 -61.58 51.90 13.97
C LEU A 277 -62.69 52.78 13.40
N ALA A 278 -62.79 52.90 12.07
CA ALA A 278 -63.86 53.66 11.41
C ALA A 278 -65.26 53.12 11.74
N GLN A 279 -65.39 51.81 12.00
CA GLN A 279 -66.67 51.19 12.38
C GLN A 279 -66.98 51.31 13.88
N ARG A 280 -65.98 51.59 14.73
CA ARG A 280 -66.15 51.76 16.18
C ARG A 280 -66.62 53.17 16.58
N ASP A 281 -66.32 54.17 15.76
CA ASP A 281 -66.71 55.57 16.01
C ASP A 281 -68.06 55.97 15.38
N ASP A 282 -68.88 55.00 14.93
CA ASP A 282 -70.28 55.26 14.58
C ASP A 282 -71.14 55.29 15.86
N PRO A 283 -71.60 56.45 16.35
CA PRO A 283 -72.33 56.53 17.60
C PRO A 283 -73.80 56.16 17.34
N GLN A 284 -74.19 54.94 17.73
CA GLN A 284 -75.59 54.62 17.96
C GLN A 284 -76.16 55.53 19.07
N TYR A 285 -76.84 56.60 18.67
CA TYR A 285 -77.70 57.36 19.56
C TYR A 285 -79.11 56.73 19.62
N TYR A 286 -79.42 56.13 20.77
CA TYR A 286 -80.75 55.82 21.32
C TYR A 286 -81.40 57.15 21.81
N TYR A 287 -82.71 57.46 21.75
CA TYR A 287 -83.89 56.77 22.31
C TYR A 287 -85.21 57.34 21.74
N SER A 288 -86.23 56.47 21.63
CA SER A 288 -87.71 56.67 21.49
C SER A 288 -88.31 56.21 20.16
#